data_AF-A0A9D6QEN1-F1
#
_entry.id   AF-A0A9D6QEN1-F1
#
_cell.length_a   1.000
_cell.length_b   1.000
_cell.length_c   1.000
_cell.angle_alpha   90.00
_cell.angle_beta   90.00
_cell.angle_gamma   90.00
#
_symmetry.space_group_name_H-M   'P 1'
#
loop_
_entity.id
_entity.type
_entity.pdbx_description
1 polymer ?
#
loop_
_entity_poly.entity_id
_entity_poly.type
_entity_poly.pdbx_seq_one_letter_code
_entity_poly.pdbx_strand_id
1 'polypeptide(L)' 'ATTSFVITARARTTASTGVEMEALTAVSVASLTVYDMLKAVDRSMTIDGIQLVSKSGGASGDFQRSTS' A
#
# COMPACT_ATOMS: atom_id res chain seq x y z
N ALA A 1 18.52 -10.71 11.25
CA ALA A 1 17.08 -10.47 11.09
C ALA A 1 16.91 -9.08 10.52
N THR A 2 16.30 -8.95 9.34
CA THR A 2 16.03 -7.64 8.75
C THR A 2 14.76 -7.10 9.41
N THR A 3 14.87 -5.98 10.11
CA THR A 3 13.71 -5.30 10.70
C THR A 3 13.03 -4.50 9.59
N SER A 4 11.74 -4.75 9.34
CA SER A 4 10.96 -4.05 8.32
C SER A 4 9.67 -3.49 8.90
N PHE A 5 9.20 -2.37 8.35
CA PHE A 5 7.87 -1.83 8.64
C PHE A 5 6.87 -2.33 7.61
N VAL A 6 5.75 -2.90 8.06
CA VAL A 6 4.65 -3.31 7.18
C VAL A 6 3.54 -2.27 7.26
N ILE A 7 3.17 -1.71 6.12
CA ILE A 7 2.12 -0.69 6.01
C ILE A 7 0.98 -1.24 5.15
N THR A 8 -0.25 -1.16 5.65
CA THR A 8 -1.46 -1.58 4.92
C THR A 8 -2.45 -0.43 4.89
N ALA A 9 -3.02 -0.16 3.71
CA ALA A 9 -4.05 0.85 3.52
C ALA A 9 -5.31 0.24 2.89
N ARG A 10 -6.49 0.72 3.32
CA ARG A 10 -7.79 0.30 2.78
C ARG A 10 -8.59 1.54 2.38
N ALA A 11 -9.05 1.56 1.14
CA ALA A 11 -10.01 2.54 0.65
C ALA A 11 -11.36 1.86 0.37
N ARG A 12 -12.46 2.61 0.54
CA ARG A 12 -13.82 2.18 0.21
C ARG A 12 -14.60 3.39 -0.32
N THR A 13 -15.36 3.18 -1.38
CA THR A 13 -16.29 4.18 -1.92
C THR A 13 -17.55 3.51 -2.46
N THR A 14 -18.57 4.33 -2.74
CA THR A 14 -19.74 3.96 -3.56
C THR A 14 -19.67 4.79 -4.84
N ALA A 15 -19.00 4.26 -5.86
CA ALA A 15 -18.76 4.95 -7.13
C ALA A 15 -18.77 3.95 -8.30
N SER A 16 -18.74 4.46 -9.54
CA SER A 16 -18.67 3.65 -10.76
C SER A 16 -17.28 3.07 -11.05
N THR A 17 -16.24 3.56 -10.37
CA THR A 17 -14.85 3.11 -10.52
C THR A 17 -14.33 2.50 -9.22
N GLY A 18 -13.32 1.64 -9.35
CA GLY A 18 -12.59 1.10 -8.20
C GLY A 18 -11.75 2.17 -7.49
N VAL A 19 -11.26 1.82 -6.30
CA VAL A 19 -10.41 2.68 -5.45
C VAL A 19 -9.02 2.09 -5.19
N GLU A 20 -8.49 1.37 -6.18
CA GLU A 20 -7.17 0.77 -6.13
C GLU A 20 -6.09 1.85 -5.94
N MET A 21 -6.24 2.97 -6.65
CA MET A 21 -5.27 4.06 -6.65
C MET A 21 -5.26 4.82 -5.32
N GLU A 22 -6.39 4.97 -4.67
CA GLU A 22 -6.51 5.61 -3.36
C GLU A 22 -5.80 4.77 -2.29
N ALA A 23 -5.98 3.45 -2.32
CA ALA A 23 -5.28 2.54 -1.42
C ALA A 23 -3.76 2.53 -1.68
N LEU A 24 -3.34 2.45 -2.95
CA LEU A 24 -1.93 2.45 -3.34
C LEU A 24 -1.24 3.80 -3.05
N THR A 25 -1.95 4.91 -3.25
CA THR A 25 -1.44 6.25 -2.92
C THR A 25 -1.30 6.42 -1.42
N ALA A 26 -2.31 6.00 -0.64
CA ALA A 26 -2.28 6.09 0.81
C ALA A 26 -1.09 5.32 1.41
N VAL A 27 -0.83 4.08 0.97
CA VAL A 27 0.34 3.34 1.45
C VAL A 27 1.64 3.98 1.00
N SER A 28 1.71 4.50 -0.24
CA SER A 28 2.92 5.16 -0.76
C SER A 28 3.28 6.40 0.05
N VAL A 29 2.31 7.26 0.31
CA VAL A 29 2.53 8.49 1.09
C VAL A 29 2.87 8.14 2.54
N ALA A 30 2.20 7.17 3.15
CA ALA A 30 2.54 6.71 4.50
C ALA A 30 3.98 6.18 4.59
N SER A 31 4.43 5.39 3.61
CA SER A 31 5.82 4.92 3.52
C SER A 31 6.81 6.07 3.39
N LEU A 32 6.50 7.07 2.54
CA LEU A 32 7.33 8.26 2.38
C LEU A 32 7.39 9.09 3.67
N THR A 33 6.29 9.19 4.42
CA THR A 33 6.26 9.86 5.72
C THR A 33 7.15 9.13 6.74
N VAL A 34 7.09 7.80 6.80
CA VAL A 34 7.98 7.02 7.68
C VAL A 34 9.44 7.23 7.30
N TYR A 35 9.75 7.19 6.01
CA TYR A 35 11.10 7.49 5.52
C TYR A 35 11.54 8.90 5.96
N ASP A 36 10.69 9.90 5.77
CA ASP A 36 10.98 11.29 6.14
C ASP A 36 11.31 11.44 7.64
N MET A 37 10.58 10.75 8.51
CA MET A 37 10.79 10.80 9.96
C MET A 37 12.05 10.06 10.42
N LEU A 38 12.49 9.03 9.67
CA LEU A 38 13.59 8.15 10.08
C LEU A 38 14.88 8.34 9.27
N LYS A 39 14.86 9.10 8.17
CA LYS A 39 16.03 9.34 7.28
C LYS A 39 17.25 9.94 7.98
N ALA A 40 17.08 10.55 9.15
CA ALA A 40 18.19 11.05 9.97
C ALA A 40 18.94 9.93 10.69
N VAL A 41 18.25 8.84 11.01
CA VAL A 41 18.79 7.66 11.69
C VAL A 41 19.41 6.69 10.68
N ASP A 42 18.69 6.41 9.59
CA ASP A 42 19.15 5.50 8.54
C ASP A 42 18.67 5.99 7.17
N ARG A 43 19.60 6.24 6.25
CA ARG A 43 19.31 6.66 4.87
C ARG A 43 19.26 5.51 3.88
N SER A 44 19.62 4.30 4.31
CA SER A 44 19.63 3.09 3.48
C SER A 44 18.28 2.38 3.44
N MET A 45 17.29 2.85 4.22
CA MET A 45 15.94 2.30 4.21
C MET A 45 15.35 2.26 2.80
N THR A 46 14.74 1.13 2.46
CA THR A 46 14.07 0.93 1.18
C THR A 46 12.56 0.90 1.39
N ILE A 47 11.83 1.47 0.44
CA ILE A 47 10.38 1.27 0.30
C ILE A 47 10.20 0.24 -0.82
N ASP A 48 9.69 -0.94 -0.47
CA ASP A 48 9.42 -2.02 -1.42
C ASP A 48 7.99 -2.55 -1.27
N GLY A 49 7.61 -3.50 -2.13
CA GLY A 49 6.40 -4.30 -1.92
C GLY A 49 5.07 -3.54 -2.01
N ILE A 50 5.03 -2.30 -2.54
CA ILE A 50 3.77 -1.56 -2.74
C ILE A 50 2.94 -2.30 -3.80
N GLN A 51 1.85 -2.91 -3.35
CA GLN A 51 1.01 -3.74 -4.21
C GLN A 51 -0.43 -3.85 -3.68
N LEU A 52 -1.38 -4.06 -4.58
CA LEU A 52 -2.77 -4.30 -4.22
C LEU A 52 -2.92 -5.73 -3.66
N VAL A 53 -3.40 -5.86 -2.42
CA VAL A 53 -3.60 -7.17 -1.75
C VAL A 53 -4.98 -7.74 -2.07
N SER A 54 -6.01 -6.91 -2.04
CA SER A 54 -7.39 -7.30 -2.32
C SER A 54 -8.20 -6.15 -2.88
N LYS A 55 -9.15 -6.45 -3.75
CA LYS A 55 -10.21 -5.55 -4.21
C LYS A 55 -11.52 -6.33 -4.23
N SER A 56 -12.60 -5.66 -3.87
CA SER A 56 -13.95 -6.21 -4.01
C SER A 56 -14.86 -5.28 -4.81
N GLY A 57 -15.69 -5.83 -5.69
CA GLY A 57 -16.68 -5.09 -6.48
C GLY A 57 -16.17 -4.50 -7.80
N GLY A 58 -17.12 -3.95 -8.57
CA GLY A 58 -16.92 -3.52 -9.95
C GLY A 58 -17.08 -4.65 -10.97
N ALA A 59 -17.05 -4.31 -12.26
CA ALA A 59 -17.29 -5.27 -13.34
C ALA A 59 -16.24 -6.40 -13.42
N SER A 60 -15.02 -6.14 -12.96
CA SER A 60 -13.91 -7.12 -12.94
C SER A 60 -14.02 -8.15 -11.81
N GLY A 61 -15.00 -8.02 -10.90
CA GLY A 61 -15.17 -8.90 -9.76
C GLY A 61 -14.12 -8.69 -8.66
N ASP A 62 -14.09 -9.64 -7.72
CA ASP A 62 -13.20 -9.63 -6.58
C ASP A 62 -11.81 -10.12 -6.98
N PHE A 63 -10.78 -9.43 -6.50
CA PHE A 63 -9.38 -9.79 -6.69
C PHE A 63 -8.75 -10.05 -5.33
N GLN A 64 -8.01 -11.15 -5.24
CA GLN A 64 -7.17 -11.49 -4.10
C GLN A 64 -5.79 -11.85 -4.64
N ARG A 65 -4.73 -11.18 -4.17
CA ARG A 65 -3.36 -11.52 -4.55
C ARG A 65 -3.00 -12.89 -3.97
N SER A 66 -2.53 -13.80 -4.81
CA SER A 66 -1.95 -15.07 -4.36
C SER A 66 -0.61 -14.78 -3.67
N THR A 67 -0.46 -15.22 -2.43
CA THR A 67 0.84 -15.27 -1.76
C THR A 67 1.68 -16.36 -2.43
N SER A 68 2.68 -15.97 -3.21
CA SER A 68 3.71 -16.86 -3.75
C SER A 68 5.02 -16.61 -3.01
#